data_AF-A0A8I1ZT96-F1
#
_entry.id   AF-A0A8I1ZT96-F1
#
_cell.length_a   1.000
_cell.length_b   1.000
_cell.length_c   1.000
_cell.angle_alpha   90.00
_cell.angle_beta   90.00
_cell.angle_gamma   90.00
#
_symmetry.space_group_name_H-M   'P 1'
#
loop_
_entity.id
_entity.type
_entity.pdbx_description
1 polymer ?
#
loop_
_entity_poly.entity_id
_entity_poly.type
_entity_poly.pdbx_seq_one_letter_code
_entity_poly.pdbx_strand_id
1 'polypeptide(L)'
;MLKIFGSSGADRDDETGFGPTRVSFSDCYLNADWKAKARENRWQLAEVKSENSIDRIKGTALNPRFIERVPEGTEFDFLVTFKVLEESDEKLFTEYLLKGLKLLEMDALGGNGSRGYGRIKFSSLILNDKEDFTAKFDELNPF
;
A
#
# COMPACT_ATOMS: atom_id res chain seq x y z
N MET A 1 0.15 -7.47 16.68
CA MET A 1 -0.80 -7.14 15.58
C MET A 1 -2.05 -6.44 16.08
N LEU A 2 -2.85 -6.99 17.00
CA LEU A 2 -4.10 -6.34 17.46
C LEU A 2 -3.89 -4.96 18.09
N LYS A 3 -2.83 -4.75 18.88
CA LYS A 3 -2.44 -3.40 19.36
C LYS A 3 -2.23 -2.39 18.22
N ILE A 4 -1.66 -2.84 17.09
CA ILE A 4 -1.31 -1.97 15.97
C ILE A 4 -2.55 -1.53 15.21
N PHE A 5 -3.40 -2.49 14.81
CA PHE A 5 -4.53 -2.25 13.89
C PHE A 5 -5.90 -2.13 14.57
N GLY A 6 -5.98 -2.38 15.88
CA GLY A 6 -7.21 -2.40 16.65
C GLY A 6 -7.93 -3.77 16.63
N SER A 7 -8.88 -3.92 17.54
CA SER A 7 -9.86 -5.02 17.60
C SER A 7 -11.27 -4.48 17.36
N SER A 8 -12.20 -5.35 16.96
CA SER A 8 -13.58 -4.95 16.69
C SER A 8 -14.34 -4.64 17.99
N GLY A 9 -15.31 -3.73 17.95
CA GLY A 9 -16.15 -3.39 19.12
C GLY A 9 -17.18 -4.45 19.51
N ALA A 10 -17.23 -5.61 18.86
CA ALA A 10 -18.01 -6.76 19.33
C ALA A 10 -17.31 -7.48 20.50
N ASP A 11 -16.01 -7.28 20.64
CA ASP A 11 -15.25 -7.62 21.84
C ASP A 11 -15.56 -6.52 22.87
N ARG A 12 -16.24 -6.88 23.96
CA ARG A 12 -16.69 -5.93 25.00
C ARG A 12 -15.54 -5.02 25.43
N ASP A 13 -15.83 -3.73 25.57
CA ASP A 13 -14.90 -2.69 25.99
C ASP A 13 -13.92 -3.20 27.07
N ASP A 14 -12.62 -3.03 26.77
CA ASP A 14 -11.47 -3.22 27.67
C ASP A 14 -11.09 -4.63 28.18
N GLU A 15 -11.78 -5.73 27.83
CA GLU A 15 -11.33 -7.06 28.32
C GLU A 15 -9.99 -7.52 27.72
N THR A 16 -9.57 -6.99 26.57
CA THR A 16 -8.30 -7.40 25.92
C THR A 16 -7.06 -6.71 26.48
N GLY A 17 -7.21 -5.56 27.16
CA GLY A 17 -6.10 -4.77 27.70
C GLY A 17 -5.16 -4.15 26.64
N PHE A 18 -5.50 -4.16 25.36
CA PHE A 18 -4.64 -3.64 24.29
C PHE A 18 -4.69 -2.11 24.13
N GLY A 19 -5.75 -1.47 24.62
CA GLY A 19 -5.99 -0.04 24.47
C GLY A 19 -6.26 0.36 23.01
N PRO A 20 -6.18 1.67 22.68
CA PRO A 20 -6.53 2.19 21.37
C PRO A 20 -5.55 1.75 20.27
N THR A 21 -6.00 1.69 19.02
CA THR A 21 -5.14 1.39 17.85
C THR A 21 -3.91 2.30 17.79
N ARG A 22 -2.74 1.74 17.46
CA ARG A 22 -1.50 2.51 17.30
C ARG A 22 -1.34 3.12 15.92
N VAL A 23 -1.83 2.47 14.86
CA VAL A 23 -1.65 2.97 13.49
C VAL A 23 -2.92 3.63 12.95
N SER A 24 -2.74 4.69 12.18
CA SER A 24 -3.77 5.33 11.37
C SER A 24 -3.23 5.56 9.96
N PHE A 25 -3.92 5.01 8.96
CA PHE A 25 -3.63 5.21 7.55
C PHE A 25 -4.49 6.36 7.02
N SER A 26 -3.90 7.22 6.20
CA SER A 26 -4.63 8.27 5.48
C SER A 26 -4.87 7.86 4.04
N ASP A 27 -5.92 8.41 3.43
CA ASP A 27 -6.14 8.29 2.00
C ASP A 27 -4.91 8.83 1.24
N CYS A 28 -4.47 8.10 0.23
CA CYS A 28 -3.33 8.47 -0.60
C CYS A 28 -3.83 9.16 -1.86
N TYR A 29 -3.74 10.48 -1.92
CA TYR A 29 -4.14 11.27 -3.10
C TYR A 29 -3.02 11.30 -4.14
N LEU A 30 -3.37 11.56 -5.41
CA LEU A 30 -2.36 11.76 -6.47
C LEU A 30 -1.41 12.89 -6.09
N ASN A 31 -0.11 12.60 -6.18
CA ASN A 31 0.93 13.59 -5.92
C ASN A 31 0.77 14.79 -6.87
N ALA A 32 0.82 16.00 -6.32
CA ALA A 32 0.55 17.23 -7.06
C ALA A 32 1.54 17.47 -8.20
N ASP A 33 2.83 17.21 -7.98
CA ASP A 33 3.88 17.42 -8.97
C ASP A 33 3.78 16.39 -10.11
N TRP A 34 3.55 15.13 -9.76
CA TRP A 34 3.28 14.09 -10.76
C TRP A 34 2.05 14.43 -11.61
N LYS A 35 0.95 14.86 -10.97
CA LYS A 35 -0.29 15.26 -11.66
C LYS A 35 -0.06 16.45 -12.60
N ALA A 36 0.77 17.42 -12.20
CA ALA A 36 1.15 18.54 -13.06
C ALA A 36 1.93 18.07 -14.28
N LYS A 37 2.93 17.18 -14.09
CA LYS A 37 3.69 16.57 -15.20
C LYS A 37 2.80 15.76 -16.13
N ALA A 38 1.89 14.94 -15.59
CA ALA A 38 0.94 14.16 -16.38
C ALA A 38 0.06 15.07 -17.25
N ARG A 39 -0.40 16.22 -16.69
CA ARG A 39 -1.17 17.21 -17.45
C ARG A 39 -0.36 17.86 -18.57
N GLU A 40 0.87 18.27 -18.30
CA GLU A 40 1.76 18.87 -19.30
C GLU A 40 2.04 17.91 -20.45
N ASN A 41 2.35 16.66 -20.12
CA ASN A 41 2.65 15.61 -21.11
C ASN A 41 1.40 14.94 -21.70
N ARG A 42 0.19 15.37 -21.31
CA ARG A 42 -1.10 14.81 -21.73
C ARG A 42 -1.21 13.30 -21.49
N TRP A 43 -0.64 12.82 -20.39
CA TRP A 43 -0.79 11.43 -19.95
C TRP A 43 -2.20 11.18 -19.45
N GLN A 44 -2.71 9.98 -19.69
CA GLN A 44 -3.96 9.54 -19.10
C GLN A 44 -3.73 9.19 -17.63
N LEU A 45 -4.71 9.49 -16.77
CA LEU A 45 -4.63 9.15 -15.33
C LEU A 45 -5.12 7.72 -15.05
N ALA A 46 -5.74 7.10 -16.06
CA ALA A 46 -6.21 5.74 -16.04
C ALA A 46 -6.05 5.15 -17.44
N GLU A 47 -5.72 3.87 -17.51
CA GLU A 47 -5.61 3.13 -18.76
C GLU A 47 -6.53 1.91 -18.75
N VAL A 48 -7.03 1.53 -19.92
CA VAL A 48 -7.89 0.35 -20.09
C VAL A 48 -7.04 -0.82 -20.56
N LYS A 49 -6.85 -1.81 -19.69
CA LYS A 49 -6.17 -3.05 -20.05
C LYS A 49 -7.17 -4.05 -20.60
N SER A 50 -6.92 -4.54 -21.82
CA SER A 50 -7.67 -5.66 -22.39
C SER A 50 -7.07 -6.99 -21.92
N GLU A 51 -7.93 -7.90 -21.47
CA GLU A 51 -7.57 -9.28 -21.16
C GLU A 51 -8.62 -10.24 -21.74
N ASN A 52 -8.26 -11.50 -21.95
CA ASN A 52 -9.20 -12.55 -22.36
C ASN A 52 -8.79 -13.89 -21.73
N SER A 53 -9.65 -14.89 -21.88
CA SER A 53 -9.33 -16.27 -21.55
C SER A 53 -9.20 -17.07 -22.84
N ILE A 54 -8.28 -18.04 -22.89
CA ILE A 54 -8.13 -18.91 -24.06
C ILE A 54 -8.72 -20.29 -23.76
N ASP A 55 -9.60 -20.77 -24.63
CA ASP A 55 -10.03 -22.17 -24.62
C ASP A 55 -8.83 -23.04 -24.99
N ARG A 56 -8.40 -23.91 -24.06
CA ARG A 56 -7.20 -24.74 -24.25
C ARG A 56 -7.39 -25.89 -25.24
N ILE A 57 -8.63 -26.25 -25.58
CA ILE A 57 -8.95 -27.32 -26.53
C ILE A 57 -9.08 -26.73 -27.94
N LYS A 58 -9.85 -25.65 -28.08
CA LYS A 58 -10.14 -25.03 -29.38
C LYS A 58 -9.10 -24.00 -29.81
N GLY A 59 -8.26 -23.51 -28.88
CA GLY A 59 -7.29 -22.44 -29.14
C GLY A 59 -7.91 -21.07 -29.37
N THR A 60 -9.21 -20.91 -29.11
CA THR A 60 -9.96 -19.69 -29.38
C THR A 60 -10.01 -18.76 -28.17
N ALA A 61 -9.99 -17.45 -28.41
CA ALA A 61 -10.24 -16.45 -27.39
C ALA A 61 -11.71 -16.47 -26.94
N LEU A 62 -11.91 -16.35 -25.63
CA LEU A 62 -13.21 -16.27 -24.95
C LEU A 62 -13.21 -15.07 -24.00
N ASN A 63 -14.39 -14.52 -23.74
CA ASN A 63 -14.66 -13.56 -22.67
C ASN A 63 -13.67 -12.36 -22.65
N PRO A 64 -13.60 -11.55 -23.71
CA PRO A 64 -12.81 -10.32 -23.67
C PRO A 64 -13.31 -9.43 -22.54
N ARG A 65 -12.37 -8.91 -21.75
CA ARG A 65 -12.63 -8.00 -20.64
C ARG A 65 -11.72 -6.79 -20.74
N PHE A 66 -12.25 -5.64 -20.34
CA PHE A 66 -11.55 -4.37 -20.34
C PHE A 66 -11.61 -3.82 -18.93
N ILE A 67 -10.45 -3.68 -18.30
CA ILE A 67 -10.33 -3.28 -16.90
C ILE A 67 -9.54 -1.98 -16.86
N GLU A 68 -10.13 -0.95 -16.26
CA GLU A 68 -9.43 0.29 -15.97
C GLU A 68 -8.41 0.08 -14.84
N ARG A 69 -7.21 0.66 -15.00
CA ARG A 69 -6.18 0.65 -13.97
C ARG A 69 -5.40 1.95 -13.97
N VAL A 70 -4.78 2.24 -12.84
CA VAL A 70 -3.82 3.35 -12.71
C VAL A 70 -2.56 3.00 -13.52
N PRO A 71 -2.05 3.88 -14.39
CA PRO A 71 -0.83 3.63 -15.14
C PRO A 71 0.37 3.46 -14.23
N GLU A 72 1.33 2.66 -14.68
CA GLU A 72 2.62 2.51 -14.00
C GLU A 72 3.34 3.85 -13.85
N GLY A 73 4.04 4.04 -12.74
CA GLY A 73 4.78 5.27 -12.45
C GLY A 73 3.90 6.41 -11.96
N THR A 74 2.60 6.18 -11.74
CA THR A 74 1.72 7.14 -11.04
C THR A 74 2.12 7.25 -9.57
N GLU A 75 2.31 8.47 -9.09
CA GLU A 75 2.74 8.75 -7.72
C GLU A 75 1.56 9.22 -6.84
N PHE A 76 1.53 8.74 -5.60
CA PHE A 76 0.54 9.11 -4.58
C PHE A 76 1.22 9.55 -3.30
N ASP A 77 0.63 10.54 -2.63
CA ASP A 77 1.11 11.03 -1.34
C ASP A 77 0.67 10.06 -0.24
N PHE A 78 1.65 9.37 0.36
CA PHE A 78 1.42 8.37 1.40
C PHE A 78 1.66 8.96 2.79
N LEU A 79 0.69 8.79 3.70
CA LEU A 79 0.81 9.21 5.09
C LEU A 79 0.28 8.15 6.05
N VAL A 80 1.11 7.80 7.03
CA VAL A 80 0.75 6.92 8.14
C VAL A 80 1.23 7.54 9.45
N THR A 81 0.35 7.56 10.43
CA THR A 81 0.65 8.01 11.79
C THR A 81 0.70 6.82 12.73
N PHE A 82 1.78 6.68 13.49
CA PHE A 82 1.93 5.66 14.53
C PHE A 82 2.03 6.31 15.92
N LYS A 83 1.17 5.89 16.84
CA LYS A 83 1.11 6.40 18.22
C LYS A 83 1.95 5.50 19.13
N VAL A 84 2.89 6.09 19.85
CA VAL A 84 3.63 5.44 20.93
C VAL A 84 2.95 5.81 22.24
N LEU A 85 2.27 4.87 22.87
CA LEU A 85 1.54 5.09 24.13
C LEU A 85 2.27 4.47 25.33
N GLU A 86 3.12 3.47 25.07
CA GLU A 86 4.02 2.84 26.02
C GLU A 86 5.37 2.56 25.34
N GLU A 87 6.46 2.47 26.12
CA GLU A 87 7.82 2.28 25.58
C GLU A 87 7.95 1.04 24.68
N SER A 88 7.16 -0.01 24.96
CA SER A 88 7.19 -1.24 24.17
C SER A 88 6.61 -1.09 22.74
N ASP A 89 5.87 -0.02 22.46
CA ASP A 89 5.25 0.22 21.15
C ASP A 89 6.27 0.56 20.06
N GLU A 90 7.45 1.08 20.40
CA GLU A 90 8.50 1.38 19.41
C GLU A 90 8.93 0.13 18.64
N LYS A 91 8.99 -1.01 19.34
CA LYS A 91 9.26 -2.31 18.69
C LYS A 91 8.12 -2.74 17.78
N LEU A 92 6.88 -2.34 18.07
CA LEU A 92 5.74 -2.64 17.19
C LEU A 92 5.83 -1.89 15.87
N PHE A 93 6.32 -0.64 15.91
CA PHE A 93 6.58 0.15 14.70
C PHE A 93 7.64 -0.52 13.81
N THR A 94 8.79 -0.87 14.37
CA THR A 94 9.92 -1.40 13.58
C THR A 94 9.72 -2.85 13.15
N GLU A 95 9.24 -3.73 14.04
CA GLU A 95 9.14 -5.17 13.77
C GLU A 95 7.88 -5.57 13.00
N TYR A 96 6.83 -4.75 13.00
CA TYR A 96 5.58 -5.13 12.34
C TYR A 96 5.13 -4.13 11.29
N LEU A 97 5.03 -2.83 11.62
CA LEU A 97 4.52 -1.87 10.65
C LEU A 97 5.49 -1.72 9.47
N LEU A 98 6.77 -1.43 9.73
CA LEU A 98 7.76 -1.25 8.66
C LEU A 98 7.97 -2.53 7.85
N LYS A 99 8.09 -3.69 8.51
CA LYS A 99 8.19 -4.98 7.81
C LYS A 99 6.94 -5.29 6.99
N GLY A 100 5.75 -4.98 7.50
CA GLY A 100 4.49 -5.13 6.77
C GLY A 100 4.42 -4.25 5.51
N LEU A 101 4.85 -2.98 5.61
CA LEU A 101 4.98 -2.10 4.44
C LEU A 101 6.01 -2.65 3.45
N LYS A 102 7.12 -3.23 3.91
CA LYS A 102 8.11 -3.85 3.04
C LYS A 102 7.57 -5.09 2.34
N LEU A 103 6.81 -5.93 3.05
CA LEU A 103 6.11 -7.07 2.46
C LEU A 103 5.09 -6.63 1.41
N LEU A 104 4.47 -5.46 1.58
CA LEU A 104 3.54 -4.92 0.58
C LEU A 104 4.25 -4.56 -0.74
N GLU A 105 5.50 -4.08 -0.71
CA GLU A 105 6.31 -3.92 -1.95
C GLU A 105 6.61 -5.26 -2.63
N MET A 106 6.74 -6.33 -1.83
CA MET A 106 6.97 -7.70 -2.30
C MET A 106 5.70 -8.40 -2.77
N ASP A 107 4.52 -7.81 -2.50
CA ASP A 107 3.21 -8.30 -2.91
C ASP A 107 2.50 -7.26 -3.82
N ALA A 108 1.19 -7.37 -3.96
CA ALA A 108 0.36 -6.47 -4.76
C ALA A 108 -0.74 -5.84 -3.91
N LEU A 109 -0.98 -4.55 -4.14
CA LEU A 109 -2.10 -3.80 -3.59
C LEU A 109 -3.35 -4.01 -4.46
N GLY A 110 -4.44 -4.43 -3.83
CA GLY A 110 -5.75 -4.56 -4.48
C GLY A 110 -5.91 -5.82 -5.34
N GLY A 111 -6.72 -5.72 -6.39
CA GLY A 111 -7.14 -6.87 -7.20
C GLY A 111 -6.16 -7.27 -8.31
N ASN A 112 -6.25 -8.53 -8.74
CA ASN A 112 -5.50 -9.06 -9.91
C ASN A 112 -3.97 -9.09 -9.76
N GLY A 113 -3.41 -9.07 -8.55
CA GLY A 113 -1.96 -9.15 -8.30
C GLY A 113 -1.28 -10.34 -8.99
N SER A 114 -1.93 -11.51 -9.02
CA SER A 114 -1.44 -12.70 -9.74
C SER A 114 -1.33 -12.53 -11.26
N ARG A 115 -1.94 -11.48 -11.83
CA ARG A 115 -1.86 -11.08 -13.24
C ARG A 115 -0.99 -9.83 -13.45
N GLY A 116 -0.19 -9.47 -12.44
CA GLY A 116 0.78 -8.37 -12.50
C GLY A 116 0.20 -6.99 -12.20
N TYR A 117 -0.91 -6.89 -11.46
CA TYR A 117 -1.45 -5.60 -11.00
C TYR A 117 -0.88 -5.22 -9.63
N GLY A 118 -1.01 -3.93 -9.27
CA GLY A 118 -0.91 -3.50 -7.88
C GLY A 118 0.49 -3.50 -7.28
N ARG A 119 1.55 -3.68 -8.06
CA ARG A 119 2.92 -3.52 -7.55
C ARG A 119 3.16 -2.05 -7.23
N ILE A 120 3.61 -1.79 -6.02
CA ILE A 120 3.91 -0.45 -5.52
C ILE A 120 5.34 -0.38 -4.99
N LYS A 121 5.86 0.83 -4.87
CA LYS A 121 7.11 1.13 -4.17
C LYS A 121 6.89 2.34 -3.29
N PHE A 122 7.38 2.28 -2.05
CA PHE A 122 7.49 3.44 -1.19
C PHE A 122 8.78 4.18 -1.53
N SER A 123 8.71 5.49 -1.68
CA SER A 123 9.86 6.34 -2.00
C SER A 123 9.74 7.66 -1.26
N SER A 124 10.88 8.32 -1.04
CA SER A 124 10.94 9.61 -0.35
C SER A 124 10.25 9.58 1.02
N LEU A 125 10.49 8.52 1.80
CA LEU A 125 9.88 8.34 3.11
C LEU A 125 10.54 9.27 4.12
N ILE A 126 9.77 10.22 4.64
CA ILE A 126 10.21 11.12 5.71
C ILE A 126 9.57 10.70 7.03
N LEU A 127 10.40 10.46 8.05
CA LEU A 127 9.96 10.18 9.41
C LEU A 127 9.89 11.49 10.22
N ASN A 128 8.72 11.75 10.83
CA ASN A 128 8.46 12.91 11.69
C ASN A 128 8.83 14.26 11.06
N ASP A 129 8.63 14.40 9.74
CA ASP A 129 8.95 15.59 8.94
C ASP A 129 10.41 16.08 9.03
N LYS A 130 11.33 15.20 9.43
CA LYS A 130 12.71 15.59 9.77
C LYS A 130 13.76 14.68 9.16
N GLU A 131 13.54 13.37 9.22
CA GLU A 131 14.55 12.38 8.84
C GLU A 131 14.15 11.69 7.54
N ASP A 132 15.03 11.74 6.54
CA ASP A 132 14.91 10.85 5.39
C ASP A 132 15.18 9.40 5.83
N PHE A 133 14.14 8.59 5.78
CA PHE A 133 14.13 7.20 6.21
C PHE A 133 14.20 6.23 5.02
N THR A 134 14.27 6.73 3.78
CA THR A 134 14.15 5.92 2.57
C THR A 134 15.23 4.84 2.49
N ALA A 135 16.50 5.19 2.69
CA ALA A 135 17.61 4.23 2.62
C ALA A 135 17.48 3.12 3.69
N LYS A 136 17.11 3.50 4.93
CA LYS A 136 16.89 2.55 6.02
C LYS A 136 15.72 1.60 5.72
N PHE A 137 14.65 2.10 5.09
CA PHE A 137 13.53 1.29 4.67
C PHE A 137 13.89 0.36 3.50
N ASP A 138 14.71 0.83 2.55
CA ASP A 138 15.16 0.04 1.41
C ASP A 138 16.02 -1.16 1.84
N GLU A 139 16.88 -0.98 2.86
CA GLU A 139 17.72 -2.03 3.44
C GLU A 139 16.97 -2.99 4.38
N LEU A 140 15.71 -2.70 4.72
CA LEU A 140 14.94 -3.52 5.64
C LEU A 140 14.69 -4.93 5.06
N ASN A 141 15.15 -5.95 5.76
CA ASN A 141 14.76 -7.33 5.50
C ASN A 141 13.48 -7.68 6.31
N PRO A 142 12.35 -8.01 5.66
CA PRO A 142 11.13 -8.35 6.35
C PRO A 142 11.10 -9.79 6.92
N PHE A 143 12.12 -10.62 6.67
CA PHE A 143 12.22 -12.02 7.13
C PHE A 143 13.31 -12.25 8.18
#